data_AF-A0A924G5H8-F1
#
_entry.id   AF-A0A924G5H8-F1
#
_cell.length_a   1.000
_cell.length_b   1.000
_cell.length_c   1.000
_cell.angle_alpha   90.00
_cell.angle_beta   90.00
_cell.angle_gamma   90.00
#
_symmetry.space_group_name_H-M   'P 1'
#
loop_
_entity.id
_entity.type
_entity.pdbx_description
1 polymer ?
#
loop_
_entity_poly.entity_id
_entity_poly.type
_entity_poly.pdbx_seq_one_letter_code
_entity_poly.pdbx_strand_id
1 'polypeptide(L)'
;MQKVHKKIRSLILTVVDAFFPLFKGIMPLQTFRYAACGGFNTLFSIVLYYVGYTFIFKEEIVHIGHFALEPHIAADYLFAIWISFPIGFYLSRYVVFQESKLPRRIQFFRYAVVVVGSMGLNYFFLKFFVEMIQLDATLAKVCTAVI
;
A
#
# COMPACT_ATOMS: atom_id res chain seq x y z
N MET A 1 20.52 -10.15 14.59
CA MET A 1 19.38 -9.61 13.80
C MET A 1 18.89 -10.53 12.66
N GLN A 2 19.69 -11.45 12.10
CA GLN A 2 19.23 -12.33 11.00
C GLN A 2 18.14 -13.37 11.37
N LYS A 3 18.03 -13.78 12.65
CA LYS A 3 17.07 -14.81 13.10
C LYS A 3 15.60 -14.33 13.08
N VAL A 4 15.35 -13.08 13.49
CA VAL A 4 14.00 -12.48 13.49
C VAL A 4 13.50 -12.30 12.07
N HIS A 5 14.38 -11.85 11.18
CA HIS A 5 14.09 -11.69 9.76
C HIS A 5 13.72 -13.01 9.08
N LYS A 6 14.44 -14.10 9.38
CA LYS A 6 14.11 -15.44 8.88
C LYS A 6 12.78 -15.96 9.43
N LYS A 7 12.45 -15.69 10.70
CA LYS A 7 11.16 -16.07 11.30
C LYS A 7 9.98 -15.35 10.64
N ILE A 8 10.04 -14.02 10.51
CA ILE A 8 8.99 -13.23 9.87
C ILE A 8 8.81 -13.66 8.41
N ARG A 9 9.92 -13.83 7.68
CA ARG A 9 9.89 -14.34 6.31
C ARG A 9 9.25 -15.72 6.22
N SER A 10 9.62 -16.65 7.10
CA SER A 10 9.04 -17.98 7.11
C SER A 10 7.55 -17.93 7.41
N LEU A 11 7.11 -17.09 8.35
CA LEU A 11 5.70 -16.94 8.71
C LEU A 11 4.88 -16.41 7.52
N ILE A 12 5.38 -15.35 6.86
CA ILE A 12 4.74 -14.79 5.66
C ILE A 12 4.69 -15.82 4.53
N LEU A 13 5.81 -16.52 4.29
CA LEU A 13 5.86 -17.56 3.27
C LEU A 13 4.95 -18.73 3.60
N THR A 14 4.84 -19.17 4.86
CA THR A 14 3.93 -20.24 5.25
C THR A 14 2.47 -19.83 5.07
N VAL A 15 2.10 -18.60 5.42
CA VAL A 15 0.74 -18.09 5.19
C VAL A 15 0.46 -17.98 3.70
N VAL A 16 1.35 -17.34 2.92
CA VAL A 16 1.19 -17.16 1.48
C VAL A 16 1.20 -18.51 0.76
N ASP A 17 2.17 -19.38 1.02
CA ASP A 17 2.27 -20.71 0.41
C ASP A 17 1.12 -21.65 0.87
N ALA A 18 0.44 -21.39 1.99
CA ALA A 18 -0.80 -22.10 2.36
C ALA A 18 -2.00 -21.73 1.48
N PHE A 19 -2.04 -20.50 0.96
CA PHE A 19 -3.03 -20.08 -0.04
C PHE A 19 -2.59 -20.40 -1.48
N PHE A 20 -1.30 -20.60 -1.74
CA PHE A 20 -0.78 -20.97 -3.05
C PHE A 20 -1.39 -22.25 -3.69
N PRO A 21 -1.70 -23.36 -2.97
CA PRO A 21 -2.34 -24.53 -3.59
C PRO A 21 -3.69 -24.22 -4.25
N LEU A 22 -4.40 -23.16 -3.81
CA LEU A 22 -5.64 -22.71 -4.45
C LEU A 22 -5.40 -22.01 -5.81
N PHE A 23 -4.21 -21.43 -6.00
CA PHE A 23 -3.85 -20.64 -7.20
C PHE A 23 -2.77 -21.29 -8.07
N LYS A 24 -2.32 -22.49 -7.71
CA LYS A 24 -1.23 -23.22 -8.39
C LYS A 24 -1.49 -23.47 -9.88
N GLY A 25 -2.76 -23.49 -10.30
CA GLY A 25 -3.16 -23.64 -11.70
C GLY A 25 -3.26 -22.34 -12.52
N ILE A 26 -3.26 -21.17 -11.88
CA ILE A 26 -3.54 -19.88 -12.53
C ILE A 26 -2.27 -19.07 -12.77
N MET A 27 -1.27 -19.14 -11.88
CA MET A 27 -0.09 -18.27 -11.94
C MET A 27 1.17 -18.93 -11.37
N PRO A 28 2.37 -18.59 -11.89
CA PRO A 28 3.63 -19.03 -11.30
C PRO A 28 3.86 -18.40 -9.93
N LEU A 29 4.66 -19.09 -9.11
CA LEU A 29 4.86 -18.81 -7.69
C LEU A 29 5.43 -17.40 -7.41
N GLN A 30 6.22 -16.85 -8.33
CA GLN A 30 6.73 -15.47 -8.24
C GLN A 30 5.62 -14.43 -8.43
N THR A 31 4.71 -14.63 -9.40
CA THR A 31 3.60 -13.72 -9.65
C THR A 31 2.58 -13.76 -8.51
N PHE A 32 2.34 -14.95 -7.94
CA PHE A 32 1.52 -15.07 -6.73
C PHE A 32 2.12 -14.33 -5.54
N ARG A 33 3.44 -14.47 -5.30
CA ARG A 33 4.13 -13.70 -4.24
C ARG A 33 4.09 -12.19 -4.49
N TYR A 34 4.21 -11.75 -5.75
CA TYR A 34 4.04 -10.35 -6.12
C TYR A 34 2.62 -9.86 -5.81
N ALA A 35 1.59 -10.58 -6.25
CA ALA A 35 0.19 -10.23 -6.03
C ALA A 35 -0.20 -10.25 -4.55
N ALA A 36 0.23 -11.27 -3.80
CA ALA A 36 -0.04 -11.36 -2.36
C ALA A 36 0.66 -10.24 -1.57
N CYS A 37 1.90 -9.92 -1.92
CA CYS A 37 2.65 -8.83 -1.31
C CYS A 37 2.04 -7.46 -1.64
N GLY A 38 1.67 -7.23 -2.90
CA GLY A 38 1.01 -6.01 -3.35
C GLY A 38 -0.35 -5.85 -2.70
N GLY A 39 -1.19 -6.89 -2.77
CA GLY A 39 -2.52 -6.91 -2.16
C GLY A 39 -2.49 -6.73 -0.65
N PHE A 40 -1.54 -7.36 0.06
CA PHE A 40 -1.35 -7.12 1.49
C PHE A 40 -0.98 -5.67 1.79
N ASN A 41 -0.05 -5.08 1.04
CA ASN A 41 0.33 -3.69 1.23
C ASN A 41 -0.84 -2.73 0.95
N THR A 42 -1.63 -3.01 -0.09
CA THR A 42 -2.82 -2.23 -0.43
C THR A 42 -3.88 -2.33 0.66
N LEU A 43 -4.24 -3.54 1.10
CA LEU A 43 -5.19 -3.75 2.19
C LEU A 43 -4.72 -3.07 3.48
N PHE A 44 -3.45 -3.21 3.81
CA PHE A 44 -2.85 -2.56 4.95
C PHE A 44 -2.92 -1.03 4.85
N SER A 45 -2.68 -0.47 3.66
CA SER A 45 -2.84 0.96 3.39
C SER A 45 -4.29 1.41 3.52
N ILE A 46 -5.28 0.62 3.08
CA ILE A 46 -6.72 0.92 3.24
C ILE A 46 -7.10 0.92 4.72
N VAL A 47 -6.62 -0.04 5.51
CA VAL A 47 -6.87 -0.08 6.96
C VAL A 47 -6.25 1.13 7.66
N LEU A 48 -5.00 1.48 7.33
CA LEU A 48 -4.35 2.67 7.87
C LEU A 48 -5.08 3.95 7.48
N TYR A 49 -5.55 4.03 6.24
CA TYR A 49 -6.36 5.14 5.75
C TYR A 49 -7.65 5.25 6.56
N TYR A 50 -8.39 4.16 6.76
CA TYR A 50 -9.62 4.16 7.54
C TYR A 50 -9.39 4.58 8.99
N VAL A 51 -8.30 4.09 9.61
CA VAL A 51 -7.92 4.48 10.97
C VAL A 51 -7.54 5.96 11.03
N GLY A 52 -6.74 6.45 10.09
CA GLY A 52 -6.36 7.85 10.01
C GLY A 52 -7.56 8.77 9.80
N TYR A 53 -8.42 8.44 8.85
CA TYR A 53 -9.61 9.21 8.50
C TYR A 53 -10.60 9.30 9.67
N THR A 54 -10.93 8.15 10.28
CA THR A 54 -11.96 8.06 11.32
C THR A 54 -11.47 8.52 12.70
N PHE A 55 -10.25 8.12 13.10
CA PHE A 55 -9.77 8.33 14.47
C PHE A 55 -8.82 9.53 14.63
N ILE A 56 -8.01 9.83 13.62
CA ILE A 56 -7.01 10.91 13.71
C ILE A 56 -7.59 12.22 13.21
N PHE A 57 -8.14 12.21 11.99
CA PHE A 57 -8.61 13.42 11.31
C PHE A 57 -10.10 13.71 11.55
N LYS A 58 -10.89 12.73 12.01
CA LYS A 58 -12.31 12.87 12.38
C LYS A 58 -13.16 13.56 11.31
N GLU A 59 -12.82 13.36 10.03
CA GLU A 59 -13.49 14.03 8.91
C GLU A 59 -13.43 15.57 8.95
N GLU A 60 -12.56 16.15 9.78
CA GLU A 60 -12.35 17.60 9.83
C GLU A 60 -11.32 18.05 8.79
N ILE A 61 -11.58 19.20 8.17
CA ILE A 61 -10.69 19.80 7.18
C ILE A 61 -9.40 20.21 7.89
N VAL A 62 -8.28 19.68 7.41
CA VAL A 62 -6.97 19.96 7.99
C VAL A 62 -6.42 21.20 7.33
N HIS A 63 -6.33 22.29 8.08
CA HIS A 63 -5.69 23.51 7.64
C HIS A 63 -4.18 23.43 7.88
N ILE A 64 -3.40 23.18 6.82
CA ILE A 64 -1.94 23.29 6.86
C ILE A 64 -1.58 24.67 6.30
N GLY A 65 -1.49 25.66 7.19
CA GLY A 65 -1.20 27.05 6.82
C GLY A 65 -2.28 27.63 5.91
N HIS A 66 -1.93 27.93 4.65
CA HIS A 66 -2.84 28.51 3.65
C HIS A 66 -3.62 27.48 2.81
N PHE A 67 -3.34 26.18 2.97
CA PHE A 67 -4.02 25.12 2.22
C PHE A 67 -5.03 24.38 3.10
N ALA A 68 -6.28 24.37 2.68
CA ALA A 68 -7.31 23.49 3.23
C ALA A 68 -7.19 22.14 2.53
N LEU A 69 -6.71 21.13 3.26
CA LEU A 69 -6.64 19.76 2.77
C LEU A 69 -7.88 19.01 3.23
N GLU A 70 -8.55 18.37 2.28
CA GLU A 70 -9.67 17.50 2.61
C GLU A 70 -9.18 16.33 3.48
N PRO A 71 -9.99 15.89 4.46
CA PRO A 71 -9.58 14.90 5.44
C PRO A 71 -9.17 13.57 4.82
N HIS A 72 -9.75 13.22 3.66
CA HIS A 72 -9.40 12.02 2.92
C HIS A 72 -7.99 12.11 2.32
N ILE A 73 -7.58 13.28 1.81
CA ILE A 73 -6.23 13.48 1.29
C ILE A 73 -5.22 13.54 2.45
N ALA A 74 -5.59 14.21 3.54
CA ALA A 74 -4.76 14.30 4.73
C ALA A 74 -4.47 12.93 5.36
N ALA A 75 -5.50 12.08 5.50
CA ALA A 75 -5.36 10.73 6.07
C ALA A 75 -4.37 9.86 5.29
N ASP A 76 -4.41 9.94 3.96
CA ASP A 76 -3.59 9.09 3.10
C ASP A 76 -2.13 9.60 2.99
N TYR A 77 -1.96 10.92 2.79
CA TYR A 77 -0.66 11.54 2.54
C TYR A 77 0.13 11.88 3.81
N LEU A 78 -0.53 12.15 4.93
CA LEU A 78 0.15 12.53 6.17
C LEU A 78 0.33 11.36 7.13
N PHE A 79 -0.48 10.29 7.00
CA PHE A 79 -0.43 9.15 7.91
C PHE A 79 -0.19 7.83 7.18
N ALA A 80 -1.10 7.41 6.30
CA ALA A 80 -1.06 6.06 5.74
C ALA A 80 0.24 5.79 4.98
N ILE A 81 0.72 6.74 4.18
CA ILE A 81 1.94 6.58 3.40
C ILE A 81 3.21 6.39 4.24
N TRP A 82 3.33 7.10 5.37
CA TRP A 82 4.54 7.05 6.19
C TRP A 82 4.75 5.68 6.83
N ILE A 83 3.67 4.91 6.97
CA ILE A 83 3.68 3.57 7.53
C ILE A 83 3.63 2.50 6.43
N SER A 84 2.79 2.68 5.41
CA SER A 84 2.64 1.71 4.31
C SER A 84 3.85 1.69 3.39
N PHE A 85 4.52 2.83 3.15
CA PHE A 85 5.68 2.89 2.25
C PHE A 85 6.89 2.08 2.74
N PRO A 86 7.37 2.22 3.99
CA PRO A 86 8.48 1.41 4.50
C PRO A 86 8.15 -0.08 4.54
N ILE A 87 6.91 -0.43 4.91
CA ILE A 87 6.43 -1.81 5.01
C ILE A 87 6.31 -2.44 3.62
N GLY A 88 5.73 -1.72 2.65
CA GLY A 88 5.62 -2.15 1.27
C GLY A 88 6.99 -2.31 0.59
N PHE A 89 7.93 -1.40 0.86
CA PHE A 89 9.31 -1.53 0.38
C PHE A 89 10.00 -2.76 0.98
N TYR A 90 9.82 -2.99 2.29
CA TYR A 90 10.36 -4.16 2.97
C TYR A 90 9.79 -5.46 2.38
N LEU A 91 8.47 -5.55 2.21
CA LEU A 91 7.82 -6.73 1.66
C LEU A 91 8.24 -6.98 0.21
N SER A 92 8.27 -5.95 -0.65
CA SER A 92 8.67 -6.11 -2.05
C SER A 92 10.12 -6.60 -2.17
N ARG A 93 11.02 -6.13 -1.30
CA ARG A 93 12.41 -6.57 -1.31
C ARG A 93 12.57 -8.01 -0.82
N TYR A 94 11.97 -8.35 0.32
CA TYR A 94 12.29 -9.59 1.03
C TYR A 94 11.39 -10.76 0.65
N VAL A 95 10.19 -10.50 0.14
CA VAL A 95 9.21 -11.54 -0.24
C VAL A 95 9.22 -11.77 -1.75
N VAL A 96 9.19 -10.69 -2.53
CA VAL A 96 9.03 -10.74 -3.99
C VAL A 96 10.38 -10.85 -4.70
N PHE A 97 11.30 -9.93 -4.45
CA PHE A 97 12.57 -9.82 -5.18
C PHE A 97 13.75 -10.43 -4.41
N GLN A 98 13.62 -11.71 -4.02
CA GLN A 98 14.66 -12.41 -3.24
C GLN A 98 15.97 -12.61 -3.99
N GLU A 99 15.92 -12.68 -5.33
CA GLU A 99 17.10 -12.96 -6.18
C GLU A 99 17.73 -11.71 -6.79
N SER A 100 17.19 -10.53 -6.50
CA SER A 100 17.70 -9.27 -7.05
C SER A 100 19.12 -8.99 -6.53
N LYS A 101 20.12 -9.08 -7.40
CA LYS A 101 21.52 -8.63 -7.16
C LYS A 101 21.68 -7.10 -7.18
N LEU A 102 20.61 -6.32 -7.34
CA LEU A 102 20.69 -4.87 -7.45
C LEU A 102 21.04 -4.20 -6.11
N PRO A 103 21.82 -3.10 -6.14
CA PRO A 103 22.15 -2.33 -4.95
C PRO A 103 20.90 -1.69 -4.34
N ARG A 104 20.82 -1.71 -3.01
CA ARG A 104 19.66 -1.25 -2.20
C ARG A 104 19.11 0.12 -2.61
N ARG A 105 20.00 1.05 -2.98
CA ARG A 105 19.63 2.43 -3.32
C ARG A 105 18.81 2.51 -4.61
N ILE A 106 19.17 1.71 -5.63
CA ILE A 106 18.47 1.71 -6.93
C ILE A 106 17.10 1.04 -6.79
N GLN A 107 17.02 -0.05 -6.02
CA GLN A 107 15.74 -0.72 -5.75
C GLN A 107 14.77 0.19 -5.00
N PHE A 108 15.29 0.95 -4.01
CA PHE A 108 14.50 1.95 -3.29
C PHE A 108 14.01 3.06 -4.22
N PHE A 109 14.88 3.60 -5.06
CA PHE A 109 14.50 4.68 -5.98
C PHE A 109 13.42 4.23 -6.97
N ARG A 110 13.54 3.04 -7.56
CA ARG A 110 12.50 2.49 -8.44
C ARG A 110 11.17 2.31 -7.72
N TYR A 111 11.21 1.75 -6.50
CA TYR A 111 10.00 1.59 -5.70
C TYR A 111 9.38 2.94 -5.33
N ALA A 112 10.20 3.93 -4.97
CA ALA A 112 9.75 5.29 -4.67
C ALA A 112 9.09 5.95 -5.89
N VAL A 113 9.65 5.82 -7.09
CA VAL A 113 9.04 6.35 -8.32
C VAL A 113 7.67 5.71 -8.58
N VAL A 114 7.55 4.38 -8.41
CA VAL A 114 6.26 3.69 -8.55
C VAL A 114 5.26 4.20 -7.52
N VAL A 115 5.66 4.33 -6.26
CA VAL A 115 4.76 4.82 -5.21
C VAL A 115 4.34 6.26 -5.46
N VAL A 116 5.25 7.15 -5.85
CA VAL A 116 4.91 8.55 -6.18
C VAL A 116 3.96 8.63 -7.38
N GLY A 117 4.18 7.81 -8.41
CA GLY A 117 3.22 7.70 -9.52
C GLY A 117 1.85 7.18 -9.06
N SER A 118 1.85 6.18 -8.18
CA SER A 118 0.63 5.60 -7.58
C SER A 118 -0.12 6.63 -6.74
N MET A 119 0.58 7.50 -6.02
CA MET A 119 0.00 8.61 -5.28
C MET A 119 -0.65 9.61 -6.21
N GLY A 120 0.03 10.05 -7.27
CA GLY A 120 -0.54 10.97 -8.25
C GLY A 120 -1.86 10.46 -8.84
N LEU A 121 -1.90 9.16 -9.19
CA LEU A 121 -3.12 8.48 -9.63
C LEU A 121 -4.18 8.42 -8.52
N ASN A 122 -3.80 8.05 -7.29
CA ASN A 122 -4.73 8.00 -6.17
C ASN A 122 -5.38 9.37 -5.87
N TYR A 123 -4.61 10.46 -5.92
CA TYR A 123 -5.16 11.81 -5.76
C TYR A 123 -6.18 12.12 -6.86
N PHE A 124 -5.82 11.86 -8.12
CA PHE A 124 -6.69 12.14 -9.25
C PHE A 124 -8.00 11.34 -9.16
N PHE A 125 -7.92 10.04 -8.88
CA PHE A 125 -9.09 9.18 -8.76
C PHE A 125 -9.93 9.49 -7.52
N LEU A 126 -9.33 9.71 -6.35
CA LEU A 126 -10.08 10.10 -5.15
C LEU A 126 -10.85 11.39 -5.41
N LYS A 127 -10.20 12.39 -5.99
CA LYS A 127 -10.84 13.65 -6.35
C LYS A 127 -11.97 13.45 -7.35
N PHE A 128 -11.76 12.63 -8.38
CA PHE A 128 -12.78 12.29 -9.36
C PHE A 128 -13.98 11.56 -8.73
N PHE A 129 -13.76 10.53 -7.91
CA PHE A 129 -14.83 9.76 -7.27
C PHE A 129 -15.61 10.55 -6.21
N VAL A 130 -14.92 11.37 -5.42
CA VAL A 130 -15.55 12.15 -4.35
C VAL A 130 -16.25 13.39 -4.91
N GLU A 131 -15.61 14.15 -5.80
CA GLU A 131 -16.20 15.40 -6.32
C GLU A 131 -17.22 15.17 -7.45
N MET A 132 -16.97 14.23 -8.37
CA MET A 132 -17.89 14.00 -9.52
C MET A 132 -18.97 12.97 -9.21
N ILE A 133 -18.66 11.93 -8.43
CA ILE A 133 -19.58 10.80 -8.16
C ILE A 133 -20.20 10.88 -6.76
N GLN A 134 -19.74 11.77 -5.88
CA GLN A 134 -20.21 11.91 -4.49
C GLN A 134 -20.18 10.59 -3.70
N LEU A 135 -19.18 9.75 -3.97
CA LEU A 135 -18.96 8.50 -3.24
C LEU A 135 -18.33 8.80 -1.88
N ASP A 136 -18.72 8.03 -0.85
CA ASP A 136 -18.07 8.06 0.46
C ASP A 136 -16.56 7.85 0.31
N ALA A 137 -15.78 8.65 1.03
CA ALA A 137 -14.32 8.70 0.91
C ALA A 137 -13.65 7.33 1.14
N THR A 138 -14.27 6.45 1.94
CA THR A 138 -13.79 5.09 2.18
C THR A 138 -14.04 4.17 0.98
N LEU A 139 -15.21 4.27 0.34
CA LEU A 139 -15.54 3.49 -0.87
C LEU A 139 -14.72 3.97 -2.07
N ALA A 140 -14.57 5.28 -2.23
CA ALA A 140 -13.71 5.87 -3.26
C ALA A 140 -12.27 5.35 -3.17
N LYS A 141 -11.75 5.20 -1.94
CA LYS A 141 -10.40 4.66 -1.71
C LYS A 141 -10.28 3.19 -2.11
N VAL A 142 -11.29 2.37 -1.81
CA VAL A 142 -11.31 0.95 -2.22
C VAL A 142 -11.39 0.83 -3.74
N CYS A 143 -12.27 1.60 -4.39
CA CYS A 143 -12.39 1.61 -5.85
C CYS A 143 -11.09 2.04 -6.54
N THR A 144 -10.47 3.11 -6.03
CA THR A 144 -9.19 3.61 -6.54
C THR A 144 -8.05 2.60 -6.37
N ALA A 145 -8.09 1.77 -5.32
CA ALA A 145 -7.08 0.76 -5.08
C ALA A 145 -7.22 -0.48 -5.99
N VAL A 146 -8.41 -0.69 -6.56
CA VAL A 146 -8.70 -1.80 -7.49
C VAL A 146 -8.38 -1.42 -8.94
N ILE A 147 -8.47 -0.13 -9.28
CA ILE A 147 -8.18 0.44 -10.60
C ILE A 147 -6.68 0.67 -10.77
#